data_AF-A0A0C4F949-F1
#
_entry.id   AF-A0A0C4F949-F1
#
_cell.length_a   1.000
_cell.length_b   1.000
_cell.length_c   1.000
_cell.angle_alpha   90.00
_cell.angle_beta   90.00
_cell.angle_gamma   90.00
#
_symmetry.space_group_name_H-M   'P 1'
#
loop_
_entity.id
_entity.type
_entity.pdbx_description
1 polymer ?
#
loop_
_entity_poly.entity_id
_entity_poly.type
_entity_poly.pdbx_seq_one_letter_code
_entity_poly.pdbx_strand_id
1 'polypeptide(L)'
;MDIKAWEEALRRADLLPKFQDVLDGFWDGFDQGIPEHRLPGETPYFTPPNHTSALLAKNKIKESIRKELEAGRMFGPFTYNQVQEWFNFFRTNPLGAVINGDGSLRPINDLSFPHGETGIPSVNSFVDAEDFQTSWDDFNAMASFLKEQKEPVLLALFDWEKAYRQIPTAPNQWPYLMVQDFDDQILLDTRITFGGVAGCGSFGRPADAWKELMLSEFDVLNIFRGQTN
;
A
#
# COMPACT_ATOMS: atom_id res chain seq x y z
N MET A 1 9.39 -9.86 4.56
CA MET A 1 9.72 -9.05 5.74
C MET A 1 10.22 -10.01 6.81
N ASP A 2 11.35 -9.72 7.46
CA ASP A 2 11.79 -10.50 8.62
C ASP A 2 11.22 -9.87 9.90
N ILE A 3 10.05 -10.36 10.32
CA ILE A 3 9.30 -9.79 11.45
C ILE A 3 10.04 -10.03 12.77
N LYS A 4 10.80 -11.13 12.88
CA LYS A 4 11.59 -11.43 14.09
C LYS A 4 12.72 -10.43 14.26
N ALA A 5 13.43 -10.12 13.17
CA ALA A 5 14.47 -9.11 13.19
C ALA A 5 13.91 -7.73 13.59
N TRP A 6 12.70 -7.38 13.12
CA TRP A 6 11.99 -6.16 13.55
C TRP A 6 11.68 -6.18 15.05
N GLU A 7 11.12 -7.26 15.57
CA GLU A 7 10.79 -7.36 17.00
C GLU A 7 12.04 -7.26 17.88
N GLU A 8 13.09 -8.00 17.53
CA GLU A 8 14.36 -7.97 18.27
C GLU A 8 14.97 -6.58 18.29
N ALA A 9 15.01 -5.89 17.14
CA ALA A 9 15.60 -4.57 17.04
C ALA A 9 14.78 -3.51 17.80
N LEU A 10 13.44 -3.51 17.67
CA LEU A 10 12.56 -2.61 18.43
C LEU A 10 12.69 -2.84 19.95
N ARG A 11 12.80 -4.10 20.38
CA ARG A 11 12.98 -4.44 21.80
C ARG A 11 14.33 -3.96 22.32
N ARG A 12 15.42 -4.15 21.57
CA ARG A 12 16.76 -3.67 21.95
C ARG A 12 16.83 -2.15 22.07
N ALA A 13 16.11 -1.45 21.21
CA ALA A 13 16.03 0.01 21.18
C ALA A 13 15.08 0.63 22.23
N ASP A 14 14.42 -0.18 23.07
CA ASP A 14 13.37 0.26 24.01
C ASP A 14 12.20 1.01 23.33
N LEU A 15 11.90 0.60 22.08
CA LEU A 15 10.85 1.18 21.25
C LEU A 15 9.51 0.42 21.32
N LEU A 16 9.45 -0.63 22.15
CA LEU A 16 8.22 -1.32 22.52
C LEU A 16 7.73 -0.82 23.89
N PRO A 17 6.42 -0.64 24.10
CA PRO A 17 5.30 -1.02 23.22
C PRO A 17 4.94 0.04 22.17
N LYS A 18 5.69 1.15 22.07
CA LYS A 18 5.35 2.28 21.20
C LYS A 18 5.09 1.88 19.75
N PHE A 19 5.83 0.92 19.20
CA PHE A 19 5.65 0.42 17.82
C PHE A 19 5.14 -1.02 17.75
N GLN A 20 4.40 -1.48 18.77
CA GLN A 20 3.76 -2.80 18.73
C GLN A 20 2.80 -2.93 17.54
N ASP A 21 2.09 -1.85 17.22
CA ASP A 21 1.17 -1.75 16.08
C ASP A 21 1.84 -2.04 14.73
N VAL A 22 3.13 -1.76 14.58
CA VAL A 22 3.89 -2.08 13.37
C VAL A 22 4.15 -3.59 13.26
N LEU A 23 4.45 -4.26 14.38
CA LEU A 23 4.64 -5.71 14.39
C LEU A 23 3.32 -6.44 14.13
N ASP A 24 2.26 -6.00 14.79
CA ASP A 24 0.90 -6.52 14.60
C ASP A 24 0.48 -6.32 13.13
N GLY A 25 0.71 -5.13 12.57
CA GLY A 25 0.45 -4.85 11.16
C GLY A 25 1.24 -5.74 10.19
N PHE A 26 2.50 -6.08 10.49
CA PHE A 26 3.25 -7.01 9.63
C PHE A 26 2.77 -8.45 9.71
N TRP A 27 2.20 -8.85 10.86
CA TRP A 27 1.71 -10.20 11.08
C TRP A 27 0.27 -10.39 10.57
N ASP A 28 -0.62 -9.51 11.00
CA ASP A 28 -2.07 -9.57 10.77
C ASP A 28 -2.54 -8.68 9.62
N GLY A 29 -1.68 -7.80 9.09
CA GLY A 29 -2.01 -6.84 8.05
C GLY A 29 -2.37 -5.47 8.61
N PHE A 30 -2.02 -4.41 7.86
CA PHE A 30 -2.32 -3.03 8.22
C PHE A 30 -3.75 -2.68 7.78
N ASP A 31 -4.53 -2.18 8.73
CA ASP A 31 -5.86 -1.64 8.47
C ASP A 31 -5.75 -0.39 7.59
N GLN A 32 -6.51 -0.36 6.49
CA GLN A 32 -6.60 0.73 5.51
C GLN A 32 -7.82 1.64 5.71
N GLY A 33 -8.53 1.50 6.84
CA GLY A 33 -9.73 2.27 7.16
C GLY A 33 -10.95 1.89 6.33
N ILE A 34 -10.90 0.77 5.60
CA ILE A 34 -12.00 0.27 4.78
C ILE A 34 -12.95 -0.52 5.68
N PRO A 35 -14.16 -0.03 5.96
CA PRO A 35 -15.14 -0.76 6.75
C PRO A 35 -15.74 -1.91 5.94
N GLU A 36 -16.27 -2.91 6.65
CA GLU A 36 -17.14 -3.90 6.01
C GLU A 36 -18.40 -3.20 5.45
N HIS A 37 -18.68 -3.39 4.16
CA HIS A 37 -19.82 -2.76 3.51
C HIS A 37 -20.37 -3.61 2.36
N ARG A 38 -21.60 -3.28 1.97
CA ARG A 38 -22.25 -3.80 0.76
C ARG A 38 -22.67 -2.64 -0.12
N LEU A 39 -22.83 -2.93 -1.40
CA LEU A 39 -23.38 -1.98 -2.36
C LEU A 39 -24.91 -2.08 -2.40
N PRO A 40 -25.61 -1.04 -2.89
CA PRO A 40 -27.06 -1.10 -3.07
C PRO A 40 -27.46 -2.26 -3.99
N GLY A 41 -28.46 -3.03 -3.56
CA GLY A 41 -28.91 -4.26 -4.23
C GLY A 41 -28.33 -5.52 -3.59
N GLU A 42 -28.97 -6.66 -3.82
CA GLU A 42 -28.55 -7.96 -3.27
C GLU A 42 -27.46 -8.64 -4.13
N THR A 43 -26.66 -7.87 -4.88
CA THR A 43 -25.62 -8.46 -5.74
C THR A 43 -24.44 -8.93 -4.89
N PRO A 44 -23.98 -10.19 -5.06
CA PRO A 44 -22.91 -10.73 -4.24
C PRO A 44 -21.53 -10.17 -4.60
N TYR A 45 -21.41 -9.45 -5.72
CA TYR A 45 -20.17 -8.79 -6.11
C TYR A 45 -20.39 -7.57 -7.02
N PHE A 46 -19.35 -6.75 -7.13
CA PHE A 46 -19.26 -5.66 -8.10
C PHE A 46 -17.91 -5.69 -8.82
N THR A 47 -17.94 -5.97 -10.12
CA THR A 47 -16.72 -6.20 -10.91
C THR A 47 -16.75 -5.40 -12.22
N PRO A 48 -16.43 -4.10 -12.16
CA PRO A 48 -16.40 -3.24 -13.33
C PRO A 48 -15.25 -3.62 -14.28
N PRO A 49 -15.40 -3.37 -15.59
CA PRO A 49 -14.34 -3.64 -16.56
C PRO A 49 -13.12 -2.75 -16.33
N ASN A 50 -11.94 -3.26 -16.69
CA ASN A 50 -10.68 -2.53 -16.65
C ASN A 50 -10.69 -1.30 -17.59
N HIS A 51 -9.93 -0.26 -17.22
CA HIS A 51 -9.80 0.95 -18.02
C HIS A 51 -9.11 0.68 -19.37
N THR A 52 -9.41 1.50 -20.38
CA THR A 52 -8.76 1.43 -21.70
C THR A 52 -7.22 1.53 -21.60
N SER A 53 -6.70 2.31 -20.65
CA SER A 53 -5.26 2.41 -20.40
C SER A 53 -4.63 1.06 -20.01
N ALA A 54 -5.33 0.24 -19.21
CA ALA A 54 -4.87 -1.11 -18.89
C ALA A 54 -4.91 -2.04 -20.10
N LEU A 55 -5.95 -1.93 -20.95
CA LEU A 55 -6.05 -2.73 -22.18
C LEU A 55 -4.89 -2.45 -23.14
N LEU A 56 -4.52 -1.18 -23.32
CA LEU A 56 -3.37 -0.77 -24.13
C LEU A 56 -2.04 -1.28 -23.55
N ALA A 57 -1.97 -1.47 -22.23
CA ALA A 57 -0.79 -1.94 -21.50
C ALA A 57 -0.83 -3.44 -21.14
N LYS A 58 -1.77 -4.21 -21.71
CA LYS A 58 -2.12 -5.58 -21.29
C LYS A 58 -0.92 -6.49 -21.03
N ASN A 59 0.02 -6.56 -21.97
CA ASN A 59 1.17 -7.46 -21.85
C ASN A 59 2.09 -7.10 -20.66
N LYS A 60 2.34 -5.80 -20.43
CA LYS A 60 3.16 -5.33 -19.31
C LYS A 60 2.46 -5.56 -17.97
N ILE A 61 1.15 -5.37 -17.92
CA ILE A 61 0.36 -5.62 -16.71
C ILE A 61 0.32 -7.12 -16.39
N LYS A 62 0.08 -7.99 -17.37
CA LYS A 62 0.13 -9.46 -17.17
C LYS A 62 1.48 -9.90 -16.60
N GLU A 63 2.58 -9.36 -17.12
CA GLU A 63 3.92 -9.64 -16.61
C GLU A 63 4.14 -9.12 -15.18
N SER A 64 3.59 -7.95 -14.85
CA SER A 64 3.61 -7.43 -13.48
C SER A 64 2.83 -8.34 -12.52
N ILE A 65 1.62 -8.75 -12.90
CA ILE A 65 0.77 -9.67 -12.11
C ILE A 65 1.51 -10.99 -11.86
N ARG A 66 2.14 -11.57 -12.89
CA ARG A 66 2.92 -12.81 -12.77
C ARG A 66 4.00 -12.69 -11.69
N LYS A 67 4.75 -11.58 -11.68
CA LYS A 67 5.78 -11.33 -10.65
C LYS A 67 5.21 -11.20 -9.25
N GLU A 68 4.01 -10.62 -9.11
CA GLU A 68 3.33 -10.49 -7.82
C GLU A 68 2.78 -11.83 -7.30
N LEU A 69 2.29 -12.69 -8.20
CA LEU A 69 1.88 -14.07 -7.89
C LEU A 69 3.09 -14.92 -7.44
N GLU A 70 4.19 -14.86 -8.20
CA GLU A 70 5.43 -15.61 -7.87
C GLU A 70 6.04 -15.17 -6.53
N ALA A 71 5.86 -13.90 -6.17
CA ALA A 71 6.33 -13.38 -4.89
C ALA A 71 5.34 -13.59 -3.73
N GLY A 72 4.20 -14.27 -3.96
CA GLY A 72 3.19 -14.52 -2.93
C GLY A 72 2.56 -13.23 -2.38
N ARG A 73 2.47 -12.19 -3.20
CA ARG A 73 1.85 -10.90 -2.84
C ARG A 73 0.43 -10.76 -3.40
N MET A 74 0.15 -11.43 -4.51
CA MET A 74 -1.19 -11.66 -5.03
C MET A 74 -1.51 -13.16 -5.02
N PHE A 75 -2.79 -13.49 -4.98
CA PHE A 75 -3.30 -14.87 -5.08
C PHE A 75 -4.39 -14.99 -6.14
N GLY A 76 -4.47 -16.18 -6.76
CA GLY A 76 -5.37 -16.48 -7.87
C GLY A 76 -4.60 -16.98 -9.09
N PRO A 77 -5.15 -16.82 -10.30
CA PRO A 77 -6.47 -16.24 -10.58
C PRO A 77 -7.61 -17.15 -10.09
N PHE A 78 -8.70 -16.55 -9.60
CA PHE A 78 -9.88 -17.25 -9.09
C PHE A 78 -11.11 -16.94 -9.94
N THR A 79 -12.01 -17.91 -10.05
CA THR A 79 -13.36 -17.68 -10.55
C THR A 79 -14.21 -16.93 -9.52
N TYR A 80 -15.29 -16.29 -9.97
CA TYR A 80 -16.28 -15.65 -9.08
C TYR A 80 -16.78 -16.61 -8.00
N ASN A 81 -17.16 -17.83 -8.38
CA ASN A 81 -17.66 -18.85 -7.45
C ASN A 81 -16.63 -19.17 -6.36
N GLN A 82 -15.35 -19.34 -6.72
CA GLN A 82 -14.29 -19.59 -5.75
C GLN A 82 -14.14 -18.42 -4.77
N VAL A 83 -14.25 -17.17 -5.21
CA VAL A 83 -14.19 -16.02 -4.30
C VAL A 83 -15.41 -15.98 -3.38
N GLN A 84 -16.60 -16.29 -3.90
CA GLN A 84 -17.84 -16.32 -3.11
C GLN A 84 -17.89 -17.42 -2.05
N GLU A 85 -17.10 -18.49 -2.18
CA GLU A 85 -16.95 -19.50 -1.12
C GLU A 85 -16.32 -18.91 0.15
N TRP A 86 -15.51 -17.85 0.03
CA TRP A 86 -14.80 -17.21 1.14
C TRP A 86 -15.41 -15.89 1.57
N PHE A 87 -16.03 -15.16 0.65
CA PHE A 87 -16.52 -13.81 0.91
C PHE A 87 -17.99 -13.65 0.52
N ASN A 88 -18.81 -13.23 1.48
CA ASN A 88 -20.24 -12.97 1.27
C ASN A 88 -20.49 -11.75 0.36
N PHE A 89 -19.49 -10.89 0.19
CA PHE A 89 -19.44 -9.80 -0.77
C PHE A 89 -17.98 -9.55 -1.17
N PHE A 90 -17.73 -9.24 -2.44
CA PHE A 90 -16.44 -8.73 -2.88
C PHE A 90 -16.60 -7.75 -4.05
N ARG A 91 -15.59 -6.95 -4.32
CA ARG A 91 -15.53 -6.10 -5.50
C ARG A 91 -14.14 -6.12 -6.11
N THR A 92 -14.10 -5.96 -7.43
CA THR A 92 -12.86 -5.56 -8.09
C THR A 92 -12.86 -4.06 -8.32
N ASN A 93 -11.67 -3.48 -8.42
CA ASN A 93 -11.54 -2.13 -8.93
C ASN A 93 -10.80 -2.18 -10.28
N PRO A 94 -11.18 -1.31 -11.25
CA PRO A 94 -10.59 -1.36 -12.57
C PRO A 94 -9.07 -1.20 -12.52
N LEU A 95 -8.38 -2.09 -13.23
CA LEU A 95 -6.98 -1.85 -13.55
C LEU A 95 -6.88 -0.66 -14.50
N GLY A 96 -5.89 0.18 -14.24
CA GLY A 96 -5.41 1.20 -15.18
C GLY A 96 -3.91 1.09 -15.41
N ALA A 97 -3.37 1.95 -16.25
CA ALA A 97 -1.94 2.11 -16.43
C ALA A 97 -1.56 3.60 -16.43
N VAL A 98 -0.48 3.93 -15.73
CA VAL A 98 0.15 5.25 -15.76
C VAL A 98 1.62 5.12 -16.17
N ILE A 99 2.15 6.17 -16.78
CA ILE A 99 3.58 6.27 -17.09
C ILE A 99 4.23 7.15 -16.02
N ASN A 100 5.23 6.60 -15.35
CA ASN A 100 6.02 7.32 -14.35
C ASN A 100 6.94 8.35 -15.02
N GLY A 101 7.51 9.27 -14.24
CA GLY A 101 8.43 10.30 -14.75
C GLY A 101 9.68 9.76 -15.44
N ASP A 102 10.09 8.54 -15.09
CA ASP A 102 11.21 7.81 -15.72
C ASP A 102 10.81 7.03 -17.00
N GLY A 103 9.56 7.13 -17.43
CA GLY A 103 9.01 6.42 -18.59
C GLY A 103 8.60 4.96 -18.30
N SER A 104 8.76 4.47 -17.07
CA SER A 104 8.31 3.14 -16.69
C SER A 104 6.77 3.09 -16.58
N LEU A 105 6.19 1.93 -16.90
CA LEU A 105 4.74 1.73 -16.81
C LEU A 105 4.38 1.15 -15.44
N ARG A 106 3.43 1.78 -14.77
CA ARG A 106 2.90 1.33 -13.49
C ARG A 106 1.42 0.95 -13.62
N PRO A 107 1.06 -0.33 -13.37
CA PRO A 107 -0.33 -0.72 -13.20
C PRO A 107 -0.94 -0.02 -11.98
N ILE A 108 -2.20 0.39 -12.05
CA ILE A 108 -2.93 0.99 -10.92
C ILE A 108 -4.19 0.19 -10.61
N ASN A 109 -4.53 0.11 -9.33
CA ASN A 109 -5.80 -0.40 -8.82
C ASN A 109 -6.69 0.81 -8.50
N ASP A 110 -7.71 1.11 -9.31
CA ASP A 110 -8.47 2.36 -9.19
C ASP A 110 -9.51 2.33 -8.07
N LEU A 111 -9.05 2.53 -6.83
CA LEU A 111 -9.90 2.57 -5.63
C LEU A 111 -10.86 3.77 -5.58
N SER A 112 -10.71 4.72 -6.50
CA SER A 112 -11.59 5.89 -6.64
C SER A 112 -12.74 5.65 -7.63
N PHE A 113 -12.79 4.48 -8.28
CA PHE A 113 -13.89 4.08 -9.15
C PHE A 113 -15.10 3.55 -8.37
N PRO A 114 -16.35 3.81 -8.83
CA PRO A 114 -16.72 4.68 -9.95
C PRO A 114 -16.66 6.17 -9.60
N HIS A 115 -16.50 7.01 -10.62
CA HIS A 115 -16.57 8.46 -10.48
C HIS A 115 -17.98 8.98 -10.78
N GLY A 116 -18.42 9.99 -10.03
CA GLY A 116 -19.70 10.68 -10.24
C GLY A 116 -20.91 9.97 -9.59
N GLU A 117 -22.11 10.46 -9.91
CA GLU A 117 -23.38 9.99 -9.33
C GLU A 117 -23.85 8.67 -9.97
N THR A 118 -23.16 7.57 -9.64
CA THR A 118 -23.54 6.22 -10.08
C THR A 118 -24.43 5.48 -9.07
N GLY A 119 -24.61 6.06 -7.87
CA GLY A 119 -25.25 5.39 -6.73
C GLY A 119 -24.38 4.31 -6.07
N ILE A 120 -23.18 4.04 -6.60
CA ILE A 120 -22.23 3.06 -6.07
C ILE A 120 -21.03 3.84 -5.48
N PRO A 121 -20.76 3.78 -4.17
CA PRO A 121 -19.59 4.41 -3.59
C PRO A 121 -18.29 3.74 -4.04
N SER A 122 -17.23 4.53 -4.21
CA SER A 122 -15.87 4.03 -4.43
C SER A 122 -15.25 3.55 -3.12
N VAL A 123 -14.23 2.70 -3.16
CA VAL A 123 -13.57 2.20 -1.93
C VAL A 123 -13.00 3.36 -1.12
N ASN A 124 -12.33 4.29 -1.80
CA ASN A 124 -11.75 5.47 -1.17
C ASN A 124 -12.78 6.39 -0.50
N SER A 125 -14.04 6.37 -0.94
CA SER A 125 -15.09 7.21 -0.33
C SER A 125 -15.48 6.79 1.10
N PHE A 126 -15.08 5.59 1.53
CA PHE A 126 -15.31 5.09 2.88
C PHE A 126 -14.18 5.38 3.86
N VAL A 127 -13.02 5.85 3.36
CA VAL A 127 -11.81 6.01 4.15
C VAL A 127 -11.63 7.48 4.50
N ASP A 128 -11.50 7.79 5.78
CA ASP A 128 -11.13 9.13 6.23
C ASP A 128 -9.61 9.32 6.12
N ALA A 129 -9.18 10.34 5.39
CA ALA A 129 -7.76 10.63 5.23
C ALA A 129 -7.10 11.13 6.53
N GLU A 130 -7.89 11.72 7.44
CA GLU A 130 -7.40 12.26 8.70
C GLU A 130 -6.90 11.15 9.65
N ASP A 131 -7.44 9.94 9.53
CA ASP A 131 -7.01 8.77 10.31
C ASP A 131 -5.63 8.25 9.91
N PHE A 132 -5.10 8.71 8.77
CA PHE A 132 -3.88 8.19 8.14
C PHE A 132 -2.79 9.25 7.98
N GLN A 133 -2.80 10.27 8.84
CA GLN A 133 -1.79 11.34 8.82
C GLN A 133 -0.37 10.80 9.05
N THR A 134 0.54 11.20 8.18
CA THR A 134 1.97 10.87 8.26
C THR A 134 2.82 12.12 8.43
N SER A 135 3.80 12.09 9.33
CA SER A 135 4.77 13.17 9.48
C SER A 135 5.99 12.98 8.57
N TRP A 136 5.83 13.19 7.27
CA TRP A 136 6.97 13.24 6.34
C TRP A 136 7.83 14.47 6.62
N ASP A 137 9.16 14.31 6.54
CA ASP A 137 10.05 15.46 6.58
C ASP A 137 9.95 16.18 5.23
N ASP A 138 9.70 17.49 5.27
CA ASP A 138 9.59 18.28 4.05
C ASP A 138 10.95 18.77 3.53
N PHE A 139 10.96 19.22 2.28
CA PHE A 139 12.17 19.75 1.63
C PHE A 139 12.80 20.92 2.41
N ASN A 140 11.98 21.78 3.02
CA ASN A 140 12.46 22.96 3.72
C ASN A 140 13.14 22.60 5.02
N ALA A 141 12.63 21.61 5.75
CA ALA A 141 13.25 21.08 6.96
C ALA A 141 14.63 20.50 6.66
N MET A 142 14.74 19.67 5.62
CA MET A 142 16.02 19.11 5.18
C MET A 142 16.98 20.19 4.68
N ALA A 143 16.51 21.11 3.82
CA ALA A 143 17.34 22.18 3.27
C ALA A 143 17.84 23.14 4.36
N SER A 144 17.02 23.44 5.36
CA SER A 144 17.42 24.30 6.49
C SER A 144 18.47 23.61 7.35
N PHE A 145 18.25 22.35 7.71
CA PHE A 145 19.23 21.55 8.45
C PHE A 145 20.60 21.50 7.74
N LEU A 146 20.62 21.24 6.43
CA LEU A 146 21.86 21.17 5.66
C LEU A 146 22.59 22.52 5.60
N LYS A 147 21.86 23.64 5.52
CA LYS A 147 22.44 24.99 5.51
C LYS A 147 23.06 25.39 6.86
N GLU A 148 22.58 24.81 7.95
CA GLU A 148 23.07 25.11 9.30
C GLU A 148 24.36 24.37 9.66
N GLN A 149 24.75 23.36 8.87
CA GLN A 149 25.98 22.61 9.11
C GLN A 149 27.22 23.47 8.83
N LYS A 150 28.08 23.61 9.84
CA LYS A 150 29.31 24.44 9.76
C LYS A 150 30.53 23.64 9.31
N GLU A 151 30.43 22.32 9.32
CA GLU A 151 31.49 21.38 8.98
C GLU A 151 30.96 20.34 7.97
N PRO A 152 31.83 19.69 7.18
CA PRO A 152 31.41 18.62 6.28
C PRO A 152 30.72 17.48 7.03
N VAL A 153 29.59 17.02 6.51
CA VAL A 153 28.85 15.86 7.03
C VAL A 153 28.85 14.72 6.01
N LEU A 154 28.76 13.48 6.50
CA LEU A 154 28.54 12.31 5.67
C LEU A 154 27.05 12.07 5.49
N LEU A 155 26.63 11.75 4.26
CA LEU A 155 25.24 11.45 3.91
C LEU A 155 25.13 9.98 3.48
N ALA A 156 24.19 9.27 4.09
CA ALA A 156 23.75 7.95 3.66
C ALA A 156 22.30 8.04 3.14
N LEU A 157 22.03 7.38 2.02
CA LEU A 157 20.69 7.30 1.43
C LEU A 157 20.22 5.85 1.44
N PHE A 158 19.04 5.63 1.98
CA PHE A 158 18.38 4.33 2.01
C PHE A 158 17.07 4.44 1.25
N ASP A 159 16.93 3.60 0.21
CA ASP A 159 15.68 3.46 -0.52
C ASP A 159 14.99 2.16 -0.10
N TRP A 160 13.72 2.26 0.31
CA TRP A 160 12.94 1.08 0.67
C TRP A 160 12.33 0.50 -0.61
N GLU A 161 13.02 -0.48 -1.18
CA GLU A 161 12.60 -1.09 -2.45
C GLU A 161 11.15 -1.55 -2.39
N LYS A 162 10.29 -0.97 -3.25
CA LYS A 162 8.87 -1.33 -3.37
C LYS A 162 8.15 -1.37 -2.01
N ALA A 163 8.42 -0.37 -1.15
CA ALA A 163 7.80 -0.17 0.16
C ALA A 163 6.36 -0.68 0.26
N TYR A 164 5.46 -0.18 -0.60
CA TYR A 164 4.05 -0.56 -0.63
C TYR A 164 3.80 -2.06 -0.83
N ARG A 165 4.61 -2.74 -1.64
CA ARG A 165 4.48 -4.19 -1.86
C ARG A 165 5.00 -5.02 -0.68
N GLN A 166 5.65 -4.40 0.30
CA GLN A 166 6.10 -5.06 1.53
C GLN A 166 5.10 -4.97 2.68
N ILE A 167 4.14 -4.05 2.60
CA ILE A 167 3.16 -3.82 3.65
C ILE A 167 1.90 -4.66 3.37
N PRO A 168 1.58 -5.67 4.20
CA PRO A 168 0.35 -6.44 4.07
C PRO A 168 -0.89 -5.61 4.42
N THR A 169 -2.01 -5.88 3.77
CA THR A 169 -3.32 -5.34 4.14
C THR A 169 -4.06 -6.30 5.06
N ALA A 170 -4.88 -5.77 5.96
CA ALA A 170 -5.70 -6.57 6.86
C ALA A 170 -6.66 -7.51 6.07
N PRO A 171 -6.74 -8.82 6.39
CA PRO A 171 -7.53 -9.80 5.64
C PRO A 171 -9.01 -9.49 5.48
N ASN A 172 -9.61 -8.84 6.49
CA ASN A 172 -11.00 -8.39 6.45
C ASN A 172 -11.27 -7.32 5.36
N GLN A 173 -10.23 -6.68 4.84
CA GLN A 173 -10.34 -5.63 3.81
C GLN A 173 -10.00 -6.11 2.41
N TRP A 174 -9.42 -7.31 2.27
CA TRP A 174 -9.09 -7.89 0.97
C TRP A 174 -10.27 -7.95 -0.03
N PRO A 175 -11.53 -8.21 0.38
CA PRO A 175 -12.66 -8.25 -0.54
C PRO A 175 -12.93 -6.95 -1.29
N TYR A 176 -12.38 -5.83 -0.82
CA TYR A 176 -12.56 -4.50 -1.40
C TYR A 176 -11.40 -4.06 -2.29
N LEU A 177 -10.30 -4.83 -2.30
CA LEU A 177 -9.03 -4.47 -2.93
C LEU A 177 -8.68 -5.34 -4.15
N MET A 178 -9.55 -6.29 -4.51
CA MET A 178 -9.30 -7.22 -5.61
C MET A 178 -9.23 -6.51 -6.97
N VAL A 179 -8.60 -7.17 -7.94
CA VAL A 179 -8.55 -6.72 -9.33
C VAL A 179 -9.03 -7.84 -10.25
N GLN A 180 -9.62 -7.48 -11.40
CA GLN A 180 -9.95 -8.45 -12.44
C GLN A 180 -8.82 -8.49 -13.47
N ASP A 181 -8.35 -9.69 -13.83
CA ASP A 181 -7.39 -9.85 -14.90
C ASP A 181 -8.04 -9.66 -16.29
N PHE A 182 -7.29 -9.91 -17.35
CA PHE A 182 -7.78 -9.71 -18.72
C PHE A 182 -8.51 -10.92 -19.32
N ASP A 183 -8.69 -11.97 -18.51
CA ASP A 183 -9.35 -13.23 -18.88
C ASP A 183 -10.54 -13.48 -17.92
N ASP A 184 -11.10 -12.38 -17.38
CA ASP A 184 -12.26 -12.28 -16.48
C ASP A 184 -12.13 -12.96 -15.12
N GLN A 185 -10.91 -13.27 -14.67
CA GLN A 185 -10.66 -13.89 -13.36
C GLN A 185 -10.24 -12.87 -12.30
N ILE A 186 -10.43 -13.24 -11.04
CA ILE A 186 -10.22 -12.37 -9.89
C ILE A 186 -8.87 -12.65 -9.25
N LEU A 187 -8.12 -11.58 -8.97
CA LEU A 187 -6.85 -11.62 -8.26
C LEU A 187 -7.01 -10.92 -6.92
N LEU A 188 -6.62 -11.63 -5.86
CA LEU A 188 -6.59 -11.13 -4.50
C LEU A 188 -5.25 -10.43 -4.25
N ASP A 189 -5.26 -9.11 -4.08
CA ASP A 189 -4.05 -8.37 -3.69
C ASP A 189 -4.00 -8.22 -2.16
N THR A 190 -2.92 -8.70 -1.56
CA THR A 190 -2.74 -8.74 -0.09
C THR A 190 -1.75 -7.72 0.42
N ARG A 191 -1.35 -6.78 -0.44
CA ARG A 191 -0.44 -5.68 -0.13
C ARG A 191 -1.11 -4.36 -0.39
N ILE A 192 -0.66 -3.31 0.29
CA ILE A 192 -1.20 -1.98 0.04
C ILE A 192 -0.93 -1.60 -1.42
N THR A 193 -1.96 -1.04 -2.07
CA THR A 193 -1.88 -0.57 -3.45
C THR A 193 -1.70 0.94 -3.49
N PHE A 194 -0.98 1.42 -4.49
CA PHE A 194 -0.99 2.85 -4.80
C PHE A 194 -2.41 3.30 -5.14
N GLY A 195 -2.76 4.51 -4.70
CA GLY A 195 -4.08 5.11 -4.97
C GLY A 195 -5.12 4.93 -3.87
N GLY A 196 -4.82 4.21 -2.79
CA GLY A 196 -5.65 4.19 -1.58
C GLY A 196 -5.44 5.44 -0.73
N VAL A 197 -6.52 6.02 -0.20
CA VAL A 197 -6.46 7.17 0.72
C VAL A 197 -5.56 6.88 1.92
N ALA A 198 -5.64 5.67 2.48
CA ALA A 198 -4.82 5.20 3.60
C ALA A 198 -3.40 4.74 3.21
N GLY A 199 -3.08 4.65 1.93
CA GLY A 199 -1.85 3.98 1.46
C GLY A 199 -0.57 4.64 1.96
N CYS A 200 -0.54 5.97 2.04
CA CYS A 200 0.61 6.70 2.60
C CYS A 200 0.68 6.57 4.13
N GLY A 201 -0.46 6.66 4.84
CA GLY A 201 -0.56 6.45 6.29
C GLY A 201 -0.03 5.12 6.76
N SER A 202 -0.49 4.07 6.08
CA SER A 202 -0.17 2.68 6.42
C SER A 202 1.31 2.35 6.24
N PHE A 203 2.00 3.04 5.34
CA PHE A 203 3.47 2.95 5.22
C PHE A 203 4.21 3.90 6.18
N GLY A 204 3.61 5.06 6.50
CA GLY A 204 4.23 6.06 7.36
C GLY A 204 4.60 5.51 8.73
N ARG A 205 3.75 4.65 9.29
CA ARG A 205 3.97 4.11 10.64
C ARG A 205 5.17 3.15 10.73
N PRO A 206 5.35 2.16 9.83
CA PRO A 206 6.61 1.43 9.69
C PRO A 206 7.84 2.33 9.44
N ALA A 207 7.67 3.41 8.67
CA ALA A 207 8.76 4.36 8.43
C ALA A 207 9.13 5.18 9.68
N ASP A 208 8.17 5.49 10.56
CA ASP A 208 8.43 6.12 11.87
C ASP A 208 9.26 5.19 12.75
N ALA A 209 8.85 3.92 12.84
CA ALA A 209 9.56 2.91 13.60
C ALA A 209 11.01 2.76 13.09
N TRP A 210 11.19 2.73 11.77
CA TRP A 210 12.52 2.66 11.16
C TRP A 210 13.38 3.88 11.51
N LYS A 211 12.84 5.10 11.42
CA LYS A 211 13.56 6.33 11.76
C LYS A 211 14.07 6.32 13.19
N GLU A 212 13.22 5.98 14.15
CA GLU A 212 13.61 5.94 15.56
C GLU A 212 14.60 4.81 15.86
N LEU A 213 14.44 3.66 15.23
CA LEU A 213 15.37 2.54 15.34
C LEU A 213 16.76 2.92 14.82
N MET A 214 16.84 3.54 13.64
CA MET A 214 18.12 3.99 13.09
C MET A 214 18.78 5.08 13.96
N LEU A 215 18.00 6.00 14.56
CA LEU A 215 18.52 6.98 15.52
C LEU A 215 19.06 6.33 16.80
N SER A 216 18.50 5.20 17.22
CA SER A 216 18.96 4.45 18.40
C SER A 216 20.22 3.61 18.14
N GLU A 217 20.39 3.11 16.92
CA GLU A 217 21.47 2.18 16.55
C GLU A 217 22.73 2.92 16.06
N PHE A 218 22.58 4.13 15.49
CA PHE A 218 23.68 4.88 14.90
C PHE A 218 23.86 6.26 15.53
N ASP A 219 25.12 6.65 15.74
CA ASP A 219 25.49 8.02 16.11
C ASP A 219 25.40 8.92 14.86
N VAL A 220 24.19 9.40 14.57
CA VAL A 220 23.89 10.25 13.42
C VAL A 220 23.35 11.61 13.87
N LEU A 221 23.68 12.66 13.12
CA LEU A 221 23.21 14.01 13.42
C LEU A 221 21.69 14.15 13.28
N ASN A 222 21.12 13.52 12.26
CA ASN A 222 19.68 13.47 12.02
C ASN A 222 19.33 12.38 11.00
N ILE A 223 18.06 11.98 10.97
CA ILE A 223 17.48 11.12 9.94
C ILE A 223 16.26 11.79 9.34
N PHE A 224 16.24 11.89 8.01
CA PHE A 224 15.11 12.40 7.26
C PHE A 224 14.37 11.24 6.61
N ARG A 225 13.04 11.32 6.59
CA ARG A 225 12.18 10.43 5.82
C ARG A 225 11.37 11.25 4.82
N GLY A 226 11.35 10.80 3.57
CA GLY A 226 10.60 11.43 2.50
C GLY A 226 9.97 10.38 1.60
N GLN A 227 8.95 10.80 0.86
CA GLN A 227 8.34 10.01 -0.19
C GLN A 227 8.68 10.65 -1.53
N THR A 228 9.29 9.88 -2.44
CA THR A 228 9.48 10.29 -3.83
C THR A 228 8.22 9.93 -4.62
N ASN A 229 7.60 10.94 -5.25
CA ASN A 229 6.45 10.77 -6.13
C ASN A 229 6.85 10.28 -7.52
#